data_AF-A0A937MZ29-F1
#
_entry.id   AF-A0A937MZ29-F1
#
_cell.length_a   1.000
_cell.length_b   1.000
_cell.length_c   1.000
_cell.angle_alpha   90.00
_cell.angle_beta   90.00
_cell.angle_gamma   90.00
#
_symmetry.space_group_name_H-M   'P 1'
#
loop_
_entity.id
_entity.type
_entity.pdbx_description
1 polymer ?
#
loop_
_entity_poly.entity_id
_entity_poly.type
_entity_poly.pdbx_seq_one_letter_code
_entity_poly.pdbx_strand_id
1 'polypeptide(L)'
;MSLVQPAVSDMLVTVKSREVQRAMLAEMGDRAEEAKQHLLAAGHLELVLASDYELAGDDALARRSRISAASCFWRAGERERAQTIFDSLAHAEPQQASEIQQVISDLQQDRSAS
;
A
#
# COMPACT_ATOMS: atom_id res chain seq x y z
N MET A 1 26.03 3.98 -7.29
CA MET A 1 25.25 3.23 -6.30
C MET A 1 24.96 4.18 -5.15
N SER A 2 23.75 4.76 -5.11
CA SER A 2 23.33 5.60 -3.98
C SER A 2 22.71 4.67 -2.96
N LEU A 3 23.37 4.48 -1.83
CA LEU A 3 22.77 3.83 -0.67
C LEU A 3 21.62 4.74 -0.24
N VAL A 4 20.37 4.30 -0.45
CA VAL A 4 19.24 4.91 0.25
C VAL A 4 19.60 4.81 1.73
N GLN A 5 19.79 5.97 2.37
CA GLN A 5 20.27 6.00 3.74
C GLN A 5 19.18 5.38 4.64
N PRO A 6 19.51 4.43 5.53
CA PRO A 6 18.55 3.77 6.41
C PRO A 6 17.62 4.75 7.14
N ALA A 7 18.15 5.91 7.53
CA ALA A 7 17.41 6.99 8.19
C ALA A 7 16.25 7.59 7.37
N VAL A 8 16.35 7.61 6.03
CA VAL A 8 15.28 8.12 5.16
C VAL A 8 14.15 7.09 5.05
N SER A 9 14.48 5.81 4.92
CA SER A 9 13.49 4.72 4.93
C SER A 9 12.75 4.68 6.28
N ASP A 10 13.46 4.80 7.40
CA ASP A 10 12.85 4.87 8.74
C ASP A 10 11.89 6.05 8.91
N MET A 11 12.26 7.22 8.35
CA MET A 11 11.40 8.39 8.36
C MET A 11 10.14 8.16 7.52
N LEU A 12 10.28 7.61 6.30
CA LEU A 12 9.16 7.31 5.42
C LEU A 12 8.20 6.29 6.02
N VAL A 13 8.71 5.23 6.66
CA VAL A 13 7.91 4.25 7.40
C VAL A 13 7.09 4.93 8.51
N THR A 14 7.71 5.86 9.25
CA THR A 14 7.05 6.61 10.31
C THR A 14 5.94 7.51 9.77
N VAL A 15 6.22 8.28 8.71
CA VAL A 15 5.23 9.18 8.09
C VAL A 15 4.08 8.37 7.52
N LYS A 16 4.36 7.31 6.76
CA LYS A 16 3.36 6.41 6.21
C LYS A 16 2.44 5.84 7.29
N SER A 17 3.02 5.39 8.41
CA SER A 17 2.22 4.83 9.52
C SER A 17 1.29 5.87 10.14
N ARG A 18 1.72 7.14 10.24
CA ARG A 18 0.87 8.24 10.71
C ARG A 18 -0.26 8.55 9.74
N GLU A 19 -0.01 8.52 8.43
CA GLU A 19 -1.07 8.71 7.43
C GLU A 19 -2.14 7.61 7.52
N VAL A 20 -1.73 6.34 7.67
CA VAL A 20 -2.69 5.23 7.88
C VAL A 20 -3.51 5.45 9.16
N GLN A 21 -2.88 5.84 10.27
CA GLN A 21 -3.59 6.13 11.51
C GLN A 21 -4.58 7.29 11.38
N ARG A 22 -4.22 8.36 10.66
CA ARG A 22 -5.10 9.49 10.39
C ARG A 22 -6.28 9.08 9.51
N ALA A 23 -6.06 8.25 8.50
CA ALA A 23 -7.13 7.69 7.69
C ALA A 23 -8.15 6.91 8.56
N MET A 24 -7.66 6.04 9.45
CA MET A 24 -8.52 5.28 10.37
C MET A 24 -9.33 6.20 11.29
N LEU A 25 -8.70 7.23 11.85
CA LEU A 25 -9.40 8.21 12.70
C LEU A 25 -10.43 9.04 11.91
N ALA A 26 -10.16 9.30 10.63
CA ALA A 26 -11.11 9.97 9.74
C ALA A 26 -12.30 9.07 9.41
N GLU A 27 -12.09 7.79 9.10
CA GLU A 27 -13.16 6.79 8.90
C GLU A 27 -14.04 6.65 10.15
N MET A 28 -13.43 6.51 11.33
CA MET A 28 -14.16 6.45 12.61
C MET A 28 -14.99 7.71 12.89
N GLY A 29 -14.60 8.85 12.31
CA GLY A 29 -15.30 10.12 12.45
C GLY A 29 -16.24 10.45 11.29
N ASP A 30 -16.51 9.51 10.38
CA ASP A 30 -17.35 9.69 9.18
C ASP A 30 -16.83 10.80 8.23
N ARG A 31 -15.51 11.01 8.20
CA ARG A 31 -14.83 12.01 7.37
C ARG A 31 -14.22 11.34 6.14
N ALA A 32 -15.08 10.85 5.24
CA ALA A 32 -14.69 10.02 4.10
C ALA A 32 -13.61 10.68 3.19
N GLU A 33 -13.76 11.98 2.88
CA GLU A 33 -12.78 12.69 2.03
C GLU A 33 -11.42 12.86 2.70
N GLU A 34 -11.40 13.10 4.01
CA GLU A 34 -10.15 13.18 4.79
C GLU A 34 -9.48 11.81 4.86
N ALA A 35 -10.26 10.74 5.10
CA ALA A 35 -9.76 9.37 5.06
C ALA A 35 -9.14 9.03 3.71
N LYS A 36 -9.82 9.38 2.61
CA LYS A 36 -9.33 9.20 1.25
C LYS A 36 -7.98 9.89 1.05
N GLN A 37 -7.83 11.16 1.44
CA GLN A 37 -6.58 11.89 1.28
C GLN A 37 -5.41 11.21 2.01
N HIS A 38 -5.62 10.78 3.24
CA HIS A 38 -4.61 10.09 4.03
C HIS A 38 -4.26 8.71 3.47
N LEU A 39 -5.24 7.96 2.96
CA LEU A 39 -4.99 6.68 2.28
C LEU A 39 -4.19 6.87 0.98
N LEU A 40 -4.50 7.90 0.20
CA LEU A 40 -3.72 8.22 -1.01
C LEU A 40 -2.27 8.56 -0.64
N ALA A 41 -2.06 9.41 0.37
CA ALA A 41 -0.73 9.75 0.84
C ALA A 41 0.06 8.51 1.30
N ALA A 42 -0.57 7.65 2.11
CA ALA A 42 0.03 6.39 2.55
C ALA A 42 0.37 5.46 1.37
N GLY A 43 -0.52 5.32 0.40
CA GLY A 43 -0.29 4.48 -0.78
C GLY A 43 0.88 4.97 -1.64
N HIS A 44 1.03 6.29 -1.79
CA HIS A 44 2.19 6.86 -2.48
C HIS A 44 3.50 6.65 -1.70
N LEU A 45 3.50 6.81 -0.38
CA LEU A 45 4.68 6.54 0.45
C LEU A 45 5.11 5.08 0.40
N GLU A 46 4.16 4.15 0.37
CA GLU A 46 4.43 2.72 0.19
C GLU A 46 5.08 2.42 -1.17
N LEU A 47 4.73 3.12 -2.25
CA LEU A 47 5.43 2.95 -3.55
C LEU A 47 6.89 3.45 -3.52
N VAL A 48 7.15 4.52 -2.76
CA VAL A 48 8.53 4.99 -2.54
C VAL A 48 9.32 3.95 -1.73
N LEU A 49 8.75 3.46 -0.64
CA LEU A 49 9.35 2.40 0.17
C LEU A 49 9.61 1.13 -0.65
N ALA A 50 8.67 0.72 -1.51
CA ALA A 50 8.87 -0.42 -2.38
C ALA A 50 10.10 -0.24 -3.28
N SER A 51 10.25 0.94 -3.88
CA SER A 51 11.40 1.26 -4.73
C SER A 51 12.72 1.26 -3.94
N ASP A 52 12.70 1.81 -2.72
CA ASP A 52 13.87 1.82 -1.83
C ASP A 52 14.30 0.40 -1.43
N TYR A 53 13.34 -0.48 -1.12
CA TYR A 53 13.60 -1.88 -0.79
C TYR A 53 14.15 -2.66 -1.99
N GLU A 54 13.65 -2.44 -3.20
CA GLU A 54 14.24 -3.05 -4.41
C GLU A 54 15.68 -2.63 -4.63
N LEU A 55 15.97 -1.33 -4.49
CA LEU A 55 17.33 -0.82 -4.62
C LEU A 55 18.27 -1.39 -3.55
N ALA A 56 17.74 -1.74 -2.39
CA ALA A 56 18.45 -2.42 -1.31
C ALA A 56 18.54 -3.96 -1.49
N GLY A 57 17.83 -4.54 -2.45
CA GLY A 57 17.76 -5.99 -2.67
C GLY A 57 16.86 -6.74 -1.68
N ASP A 58 15.95 -6.04 -1.00
CA ASP A 58 14.95 -6.66 -0.11
C ASP A 58 13.61 -6.84 -0.84
N ASP A 59 13.56 -7.86 -1.71
CA ASP A 59 12.38 -8.14 -2.56
C ASP A 59 11.12 -8.45 -1.73
N ALA A 60 11.29 -9.01 -0.53
CA ALA A 60 10.19 -9.33 0.35
C ALA A 60 9.52 -8.06 0.91
N LEU A 61 10.31 -7.10 1.38
CA LEU A 61 9.77 -5.81 1.82
C LEU A 61 9.24 -4.98 0.64
N ALA A 62 9.92 -5.01 -0.51
CA ALA A 62 9.45 -4.34 -1.71
C ALA A 62 8.04 -4.78 -2.12
N ARG A 63 7.82 -6.10 -2.19
CA ARG A 63 6.49 -6.67 -2.47
C ARG A 63 5.47 -6.28 -1.42
N ARG A 64 5.79 -6.43 -0.13
CA ARG A 64 4.86 -6.09 0.96
C ARG A 64 4.43 -4.63 0.87
N SER A 65 5.35 -3.72 0.57
CA SER A 65 5.04 -2.31 0.36
C SER A 65 4.14 -2.09 -0.86
N ARG A 66 4.34 -2.79 -1.98
CA ARG A 66 3.41 -2.71 -3.13
C ARG A 66 2.01 -3.21 -2.82
N ILE A 67 1.89 -4.33 -2.10
CA ILE A 67 0.60 -4.84 -1.64
C ILE A 67 -0.08 -3.79 -0.76
N SER A 68 0.65 -3.21 0.19
CA SER A 68 0.12 -2.16 1.06
C SER A 68 -0.31 -0.90 0.28
N ALA A 69 0.47 -0.48 -0.73
CA ALA A 69 0.13 0.62 -1.61
C ALA A 69 -1.19 0.36 -2.35
N ALA A 70 -1.32 -0.81 -2.97
CA ALA A 70 -2.52 -1.22 -3.69
C ALA A 70 -3.75 -1.25 -2.77
N SER A 71 -3.61 -1.80 -1.55
CA SER A 71 -4.68 -1.79 -0.54
C SER A 71 -5.10 -0.37 -0.14
N CYS A 72 -4.15 0.56 0.01
CA CYS A 72 -4.45 1.96 0.31
C CYS A 72 -5.20 2.63 -0.85
N PHE A 73 -4.77 2.43 -2.10
CA PHE A 73 -5.48 2.95 -3.28
C PHE A 73 -6.88 2.36 -3.39
N TRP A 74 -7.04 1.06 -3.12
CA TRP A 74 -8.35 0.41 -3.15
C TRP A 74 -9.31 1.04 -2.13
N ARG A 75 -8.86 1.19 -0.88
CA ARG A 75 -9.65 1.81 0.20
C ARG A 75 -9.94 3.29 -0.06
N ALA A 76 -9.04 4.00 -0.75
CA ALA A 76 -9.25 5.37 -1.20
C ALA A 76 -10.23 5.51 -2.39
N GLY A 77 -10.69 4.39 -2.96
CA GLY A 77 -11.59 4.36 -4.12
C GLY A 77 -10.88 4.33 -5.49
N GLU A 78 -9.55 4.36 -5.52
CA GLU A 78 -8.72 4.31 -6.75
C GLU A 78 -8.55 2.85 -7.25
N ARG A 79 -9.67 2.21 -7.58
CA ARG A 79 -9.75 0.76 -7.84
C ARG A 79 -8.94 0.30 -9.04
N GLU A 80 -9.04 1.02 -10.15
CA GLU A 80 -8.32 0.67 -11.37
C GLU A 80 -6.81 0.70 -11.14
N ARG A 81 -6.35 1.71 -10.39
CA ARG A 81 -4.94 1.84 -10.01
C ARG A 81 -4.50 0.73 -9.07
N ALA A 82 -5.29 0.39 -8.06
CA ALA A 82 -5.02 -0.72 -7.17
C ALA A 82 -4.94 -2.05 -7.93
N GLN A 83 -5.90 -2.32 -8.81
CA GLN A 83 -5.95 -3.53 -9.63
C GLN A 83 -4.71 -3.64 -10.52
N THR A 84 -4.32 -2.55 -11.19
CA THR A 84 -3.11 -2.51 -12.01
C THR A 84 -1.85 -2.93 -11.24
N ILE A 85 -1.72 -2.49 -9.98
CA ILE A 85 -0.59 -2.86 -9.11
C ILE A 85 -0.66 -4.34 -8.74
N PHE A 86 -1.83 -4.84 -8.35
CA PHE A 86 -1.99 -6.25 -8.01
C PHE A 86 -1.73 -7.18 -9.20
N ASP A 87 -2.23 -6.84 -10.38
CA ASP A 87 -2.00 -7.61 -11.61
C ASP A 87 -0.52 -7.65 -11.96
N SER A 88 0.16 -6.50 -11.82
CA SER A 88 1.62 -6.40 -12.03
C SER A 88 2.39 -7.27 -11.05
N LEU A 89 2.00 -7.30 -9.78
CA LEU A 89 2.60 -8.16 -8.76
C LEU A 89 2.37 -9.64 -9.05
N ALA A 90 1.13 -10.04 -9.38
CA ALA A 90 0.80 -11.42 -9.67
C ALA A 90 1.54 -11.95 -10.91
N HIS A 91 1.78 -11.08 -11.89
CA HIS A 91 2.57 -11.40 -13.07
C HIS A 91 4.07 -11.52 -12.76
N ALA A 92 4.61 -10.60 -11.96
CA ALA A 92 6.03 -10.61 -11.58
C ALA A 92 6.40 -11.76 -10.63
N GLU A 93 5.46 -12.18 -9.77
CA GLU A 93 5.70 -13.18 -8.72
C GLU A 93 4.65 -14.30 -8.74
N PRO A 94 4.64 -15.19 -9.76
CA PRO A 94 3.59 -16.19 -9.94
C PRO A 94 3.44 -17.16 -8.76
N GLN A 95 4.53 -17.38 -8.02
CA GLN A 95 4.58 -18.25 -6.84
C GLN A 95 3.77 -17.69 -5.67
N GLN A 96 3.55 -16.38 -5.64
CA GLN A 96 2.79 -15.67 -4.59
C GLN A 96 1.44 -15.16 -5.09
N ALA A 97 1.06 -15.50 -6.32
CA ALA A 97 -0.20 -15.09 -6.92
C ALA A 97 -1.42 -15.49 -6.06
N SER A 98 -1.38 -16.65 -5.39
CA SER A 98 -2.47 -17.07 -4.50
C SER A 98 -2.65 -16.15 -3.29
N GLU A 99 -1.55 -15.68 -2.69
CA GLU A 99 -1.61 -14.74 -1.55
C GLU A 99 -2.11 -13.37 -2.01
N ILE A 100 -1.65 -12.90 -3.16
CA ILE A 100 -2.11 -11.64 -3.76
C ILE A 100 -3.61 -11.72 -4.07
N GLN A 101 -4.08 -12.84 -4.62
CA GLN A 101 -5.49 -13.07 -4.92
C GLN A 101 -6.35 -13.08 -3.65
N GLN A 102 -5.83 -13.63 -2.55
CA GLN A 102 -6.51 -13.60 -1.26
C GLN A 102 -6.69 -12.17 -0.75
N VAL A 103 -5.66 -11.33 -0.82
CA VAL A 103 -5.76 -9.91 -0.44
C VAL A 103 -6.79 -9.17 -1.28
N ILE A 104 -6.83 -9.40 -2.59
CA ILE A 104 -7.87 -8.82 -3.47
C ILE A 104 -9.26 -9.28 -3.03
N SER A 105 -9.44 -10.58 -2.76
CA SER A 105 -10.71 -11.13 -2.31
C SER A 105 -11.18 -10.50 -1.00
N ASP A 106 -10.29 -10.37 -0.01
CA ASP A 106 -10.61 -9.79 1.29
C ASP A 106 -11.05 -8.32 1.13
N LEU A 107 -10.33 -7.53 0.32
CA LEU A 107 -10.67 -6.13 0.01
C LEU A 107 -12.00 -5.97 -0.74
N GLN A 108 -12.43 -6.98 -1.48
CA GLN A 108 -13.74 -6.99 -2.13
C GLN A 108 -14.87 -7.32 -1.14
N GLN A 109 -14.59 -8.21 -0.17
CA GLN A 109 -15.56 -8.63 0.85
C GLN A 109 -15.82 -7.56 1.90
N ASP A 110 -14.79 -6.85 2.38
CA ASP A 110 -14.92 -5.79 3.40
C ASP A 110 -15.90 -4.68 3.00
N ARG A 111 -16.05 -4.40 1.70
CA ARG A 111 -17.01 -3.42 1.19
C ARG A 111 -18.44 -3.95 1.11
N SER A 112 -18.65 -5.26 1.11
CA SER A 112 -20.00 -5.83 1.09
C SER A 112 -20.70 -5.73 2.45
N ALA A 113 -19.96 -5.32 3.49
CA ALA A 113 -20.42 -5.21 4.87
C ALA A 113 -20.56 -3.75 5.37
N SER A 114 -20.26 -2.74 4.54
CA SER A 114 -20.43 -1.30 4.83
C SER A 114 -21.39 -0.65 3.84
#